data_AF-A0A920DTG8-F1
#
_entry.id   AF-A0A920DTG8-F1
#
_cell.length_a   1.000
_cell.length_b   1.000
_cell.length_c   1.000
_cell.angle_alpha   90.00
_cell.angle_beta   90.00
_cell.angle_gamma   90.00
#
_symmetry.space_group_name_H-M   'P 1'
#
loop_
_entity.id
_entity.type
_entity.pdbx_description
1 polymer ?
#
loop_
_entity_poly.entity_id
_entity_poly.type
_entity_poly.pdbx_seq_one_letter_code
_entity_poly.pdbx_strand_id
1 'polypeptide(L)' 'MKIENDNSQLIIDLPTRAALGREDFLVNSRNEDAVYFIDNFQNQKINSGILIGSRGSGKTHLVNVLCSNLDSKKWSF' A
#
# COMPACT_ATOMS: atom_id res chain seq x y z
N MET A 1 -33.92 -16.24 34.69
CA MET A 1 -32.66 -16.54 33.99
C MET A 1 -31.66 -15.46 34.42
N LYS A 2 -30.65 -15.82 35.23
CA LYS A 2 -29.66 -14.85 35.72
C LYS A 2 -28.67 -14.58 34.59
N ILE A 3 -28.49 -13.32 34.21
CA ILE A 3 -27.43 -12.91 33.29
C ILE A 3 -26.18 -12.72 34.15
N GLU A 4 -25.24 -13.65 34.06
CA GLU A 4 -23.92 -13.49 34.67
C GLU A 4 -23.09 -12.57 33.79
N ASN A 5 -22.61 -11.46 34.37
CA ASN A 5 -21.74 -10.52 33.70
C ASN A 5 -20.32 -11.10 33.73
N ASP A 6 -19.97 -11.88 32.69
CA ASP A 6 -18.61 -12.40 32.53
C ASP A 6 -17.67 -11.27 32.07
N ASN A 7 -16.71 -10.91 32.93
CA ASN A 7 -15.70 -9.88 32.69
C ASN A 7 -14.40 -10.44 32.08
N SER A 8 -14.44 -11.64 31.49
CA SER A 8 -13.28 -12.25 30.85
C SER A 8 -12.82 -11.44 29.63
N GLN A 9 -11.52 -11.17 29.53
CA GLN A 9 -10.94 -10.48 28.37
C GLN A 9 -10.93 -11.43 27.17
N LEU A 10 -11.63 -11.04 26.11
CA LEU A 10 -11.63 -11.78 24.86
C LEU A 10 -10.31 -11.56 24.12
N ILE A 11 -9.77 -12.66 23.58
CA ILE A 11 -8.66 -12.60 22.66
C ILE A 11 -9.21 -12.13 21.31
N ILE A 12 -8.69 -11.00 20.82
CA ILE A 12 -8.94 -10.55 19.46
C ILE A 12 -7.80 -11.07 18.60
N ASP A 13 -8.11 -12.03 17.74
CA ASP A 13 -7.15 -12.50 16.75
C ASP A 13 -6.97 -11.41 15.69
N LEU A 14 -5.80 -10.76 15.68
CA LEU A 14 -5.44 -9.69 14.75
C LEU A 14 -4.36 -10.21 13.79
N PRO A 15 -4.73 -11.04 12.80
CA PRO A 15 -3.77 -11.58 11.86
C PRO A 15 -3.10 -10.43 11.09
N THR A 16 -1.78 -10.43 11.05
CA THR A 16 -1.01 -9.46 10.27
C THR A 16 -1.02 -9.88 8.81
N ARG A 17 -1.86 -9.22 7.99
CA ARG A 17 -1.76 -9.31 6.53
C ARG A 17 -0.68 -8.35 6.03
N ALA A 18 0.25 -8.85 5.22
CA ALA A 18 1.17 -7.98 4.50
C ALA A 18 0.38 -7.12 3.50
N ALA A 19 0.48 -5.80 3.66
CA ALA A 19 -0.23 -4.82 2.86
C ALA A 19 0.78 -4.01 2.05
N LEU A 20 1.45 -4.69 1.11
CA LEU A 20 2.52 -4.11 0.28
C LEU A 20 2.08 -3.91 -1.17
N GLY A 21 0.83 -4.25 -1.50
CA GLY A 21 0.27 -4.13 -2.83
C GLY A 21 -0.09 -2.70 -3.22
N ARG A 22 -0.40 -2.52 -4.50
CA ARG A 22 -0.87 -1.23 -5.04
C ARG A 22 -2.24 -0.86 -4.49
N GLU A 23 -3.10 -1.86 -4.31
CA GLU A 23 -4.44 -1.79 -3.75
C GLU A 23 -4.46 -1.43 -2.27
N ASP A 24 -3.36 -1.67 -1.56
CA ASP A 24 -3.21 -1.36 -0.14
C ASP A 24 -2.79 0.10 0.12
N PHE A 25 -2.58 0.90 -0.94
CA PHE A 25 -2.21 2.31 -0.83
C PHE A 25 -3.44 3.22 -0.97
N LEU A 26 -3.75 3.99 0.08
CA LEU A 26 -4.86 4.95 0.06
C LEU A 26 -4.52 6.17 -0.81
N VAL A 27 -5.26 6.32 -1.91
CA VAL A 27 -5.12 7.44 -2.84
C VAL A 27 -6.07 8.58 -2.46
N ASN A 28 -5.56 9.80 -2.48
CA ASN A 28 -6.32 11.03 -2.34
C ASN A 28 -5.66 12.16 -3.15
N SER A 29 -6.29 13.33 -3.20
CA SER A 29 -5.82 14.47 -3.98
C SER A 29 -4.40 14.97 -3.66
N ARG A 30 -3.81 14.59 -2.51
CA ARG A 30 -2.45 15.01 -2.11
C ARG A 30 -1.36 14.06 -2.59
N ASN A 31 -1.71 12.83 -2.97
CA ASN A 31 -0.75 11.81 -3.38
C ASN A 31 -1.05 11.21 -4.76
N GLU A 32 -2.13 11.64 -5.42
CA GLU A 32 -2.55 11.17 -6.73
C GLU A 32 -1.44 11.28 -7.79
N ASP A 33 -0.75 12.42 -7.87
CA ASP A 33 0.35 12.60 -8.84
C ASP A 33 1.52 11.64 -8.59
N ALA A 34 1.87 11.41 -7.32
CA ALA A 34 2.92 10.47 -6.95
C ALA A 34 2.54 9.04 -7.31
N VAL A 35 1.27 8.68 -7.09
CA VAL A 35 0.73 7.37 -7.44
C VAL A 35 0.70 7.18 -8.96
N TYR A 36 0.22 8.17 -9.70
CA TYR A 36 0.20 8.15 -11.16
C TYR A 36 1.61 7.98 -11.74
N PHE A 37 2.60 8.70 -11.18
CA PHE A 37 4.00 8.56 -11.57
C PHE A 37 4.50 7.12 -11.39
N ILE A 38 4.21 6.48 -10.24
CA ILE A 38 4.62 5.10 -9.96
C ILE A 38 3.93 4.10 -10.89
N ASP A 39 2.61 4.25 -11.10
CA ASP A 39 1.82 3.34 -11.94
C ASP A 39 2.26 3.39 -13.41
N ASN A 40 2.78 4.53 -13.88
CA ASN A 40 3.16 4.75 -15.27
C ASN A 40 4.67 4.75 -15.52
N PHE A 41 5.48 4.46 -14.50
CA PHE A 41 6.94 4.59 -14.56
C PHE A 41 7.57 3.86 -15.77
N GLN A 42 7.13 2.64 -16.09
CA GLN A 42 7.62 1.89 -17.26
C GLN A 42 6.98 2.30 -18.59
N ASN A 43 5.77 2.84 -18.56
CA ASN A 43 4.99 3.14 -19.77
C ASN A 43 5.43 4.47 -20.38
N GLN A 44 5.97 5.37 -19.55
CA GLN A 44 6.55 6.63 -20.01
C GLN A 44 8.03 6.45 -20.32
N LYS A 45 8.59 7.29 -21.21
CA LYS A 45 10.04 7.35 -21.49
C LYS A 45 10.81 8.01 -20.34
N ILE A 46 10.53 7.61 -19.11
CA ILE A 46 11.15 8.12 -17.89
C ILE A 46 12.20 7.12 -17.45
N ASN A 47 13.45 7.59 -17.35
CA ASN A 47 14.57 6.75 -16.91
C ASN A 47 14.83 6.86 -15.40
N SER A 48 14.30 7.89 -14.74
CA SER A 48 14.46 8.14 -13.31
C SER A 48 13.44 9.17 -12.80
N GLY A 49 13.21 9.19 -11.49
CA GLY A 49 12.45 10.26 -10.84
C GLY A 49 12.71 10.30 -9.35
N ILE A 50 12.19 11.35 -8.70
CA ILE A 50 12.43 11.62 -7.27
C ILE A 50 11.08 11.72 -6.56
N LEU A 51 10.91 10.95 -5.49
CA LEU A 51 9.72 10.97 -4.66
C LEU A 51 10.02 11.68 -3.32
N ILE A 52 9.39 12.84 -3.09
CA ILE A 52 9.63 13.70 -1.93
C ILE A 52 8.38 13.80 -1.07
N GLY A 53 8.55 13.81 0.25
CA GLY A 53 7.45 14.00 1.19
C GLY A 53 7.89 13.80 2.63
N SER A 54 7.07 14.26 3.58
CA SER A 54 7.33 14.14 5.02
C SER A 54 7.46 12.69 5.49
N ARG A 55 8.02 12.47 6.69
CA ARG A 55 8.06 11.13 7.31
C ARG A 55 6.64 10.55 7.41
N GLY A 56 6.48 9.27 7.09
CA GLY A 56 5.17 8.59 7.12
C GLY A 56 4.26 8.84 5.91
N SER A 57 4.69 9.60 4.90
CA SER A 57 3.88 9.88 3.71
C SER A 57 3.75 8.71 2.70
N GLY A 58 4.20 7.51 3.06
CA GLY A 58 4.07 6.32 2.20
C GLY A 58 5.13 6.15 1.09
N LYS A 59 6.25 6.90 1.12
CA LYS A 59 7.32 6.78 0.10
C LYS A 59 7.85 5.35 -0.06
N THR A 60 8.16 4.68 1.04
CA THR A 60 8.66 3.29 1.03
C THR A 60 7.63 2.32 0.45
N HIS A 61 6.35 2.52 0.76
CA HIS A 61 5.26 1.72 0.19
C HIS A 61 5.20 1.88 -1.33
N LEU A 62 5.21 3.12 -1.81
CA LEU A 62 5.19 3.42 -3.24
C LEU A 62 6.40 2.85 -4.00
N VAL A 63 7.58 2.83 -3.38
CA VAL A 63 8.77 2.17 -3.95
C VAL A 63 8.58 0.65 -4.00
N ASN A 64 8.01 0.03 -2.97
CA ASN A 64 7.74 -1.42 -2.99
C ASN A 64 6.73 -1.80 -4.09
N VAL A 65 5.68 -0.97 -4.26
CA VAL A 65 4.71 -1.11 -5.36
C VAL A 65 5.42 -1.01 -6.71
N LEU A 66 6.31 -0.03 -6.89
CA LEU A 66 7.11 0.09 -8.10
C LEU A 66 7.92 -1.19 -8.36
N CYS A 67 8.69 -1.67 -7.38
CA CYS A 67 9.49 -2.89 -7.53
C CYS A 67 8.61 -4.09 -7.92
N SER A 68 7.45 -4.26 -7.26
CA SER A 68 6.50 -5.32 -7.60
C SER A 68 5.98 -5.21 -9.03
N ASN A 69 5.69 -3.98 -9.52
CA ASN A 69 5.30 -3.72 -10.91
C ASN A 69 6.44 -4.01 -11.91
N LEU A 70 7.70 -3.79 -11.51
CA LEU A 70 8.88 -4.13 -12.34
C LEU A 70 9.07 -5.64 -12.46
N ASP A 71 8.87 -6.36 -11.35
CA ASP A 71 9.04 -7.82 -11.30
C ASP A 71 7.91 -8.57 -12.04
N SER A 72 6.71 -7.98 -12.11
CA SER A 72 5.49 -8.62 -12.64
C SER A 72 5.28 -8.45 -14.15
N LYS A 73 6.32 -8.23 -14.96
CA LYS A 73 6.27 -8.40 -16.43
C LYS A 73 6.17 -9.88 -16.85
N LYS A 74 5.11 -10.53 -16.39
CA LYS A 74 4.25 -11.50 -17.08
C LYS A 74 2.84 -11.15 -16.61
N TRP A 75 2.07 -10.40 -17.39
CA TRP A 75 0.61 -10.51 -17.25
C TRP A 75 -0.12 -10.20 -18.56
N SER A 76 -0.92 -11.17 -18.98
CA SER A 76 -2.01 -11.09 -19.94
C SER A 76 -3.31 -11.28 -19.15
N PHE A 77 -4.37 -10.57 -19.53
CA PHE A 77 -5.70 -10.54 -18.89
C PHE A 77 -6.24 -11.89 -18.43
#